data_AF-A0A9W8EWD2-F1
#
_entry.id   AF-A0A9W8EWD2-F1
#
_cell.length_a   1.000
_cell.length_b   1.000
_cell.length_c   1.000
_cell.angle_alpha   90.00
_cell.angle_beta   90.00
_cell.angle_gamma   90.00
#
_symmetry.space_group_name_H-M   'P 1'
#
loop_
_entity.id
_entity.type
_entity.pdbx_description
1 polymer ?
#
loop_
_entity_poly.entity_id
_entity_poly.type
_entity_poly.pdbx_seq_one_letter_code
_entity_poly.pdbx_strand_id
1 'polypeptide(L)'
;MGGPGLEVAKFTLYVFMPIGFMVYFGGPGFYERYVAEHVYNFAPPPRRNLPTETSDIKKALEESRLMREQRKLVREQAMKEMRSSLT
;
A
#
# COMPACT_ATOMS: atom_id res chain seq x y z
N MET A 1 -19.87 -48.80 -8.61
CA MET A 1 -19.06 -47.70 -9.19
C MET A 1 -19.77 -47.22 -10.44
N GLY A 2 -20.21 -45.96 -10.49
CA GLY A 2 -21.25 -45.46 -11.42
C GLY A 2 -20.84 -45.24 -12.89
N GLY A 3 -20.03 -46.13 -13.46
CA GLY A 3 -19.66 -46.12 -14.88
C GLY A 3 -18.80 -44.93 -15.34
N PRO A 4 -18.27 -44.98 -16.58
CA PRO A 4 -17.36 -43.96 -17.12
C PRO A 4 -17.95 -42.54 -17.14
N GLY A 5 -19.27 -42.39 -17.29
CA GLY A 5 -19.92 -41.08 -17.30
C GLY A 5 -19.82 -40.33 -15.98
N LEU A 6 -19.85 -41.04 -14.84
CA LEU A 6 -19.73 -40.42 -13.52
C LEU A 6 -18.29 -39.95 -13.25
N GLU A 7 -17.31 -40.62 -13.85
CA GLU A 7 -15.90 -40.23 -13.75
C GLU A 7 -15.62 -38.94 -14.53
N VAL A 8 -16.16 -38.82 -15.74
CA VAL A 8 -16.07 -37.60 -16.55
C VAL A 8 -16.79 -36.42 -15.87
N ALA A 9 -17.98 -36.64 -15.29
CA ALA A 9 -18.71 -35.58 -14.59
C ALA A 9 -17.93 -35.05 -13.37
N LYS A 10 -17.37 -35.95 -12.55
CA LYS A 10 -16.52 -35.57 -11.40
C LYS A 10 -15.26 -34.85 -11.84
N PHE A 11 -14.61 -35.32 -12.90
CA PHE A 11 -13.41 -34.68 -13.44
C PHE A 11 -13.70 -33.23 -13.88
N THR A 12 -14.77 -33.03 -14.66
CA THR A 12 -15.21 -31.70 -15.06
C THR A 12 -15.50 -30.82 -13.84
N LEU A 13 -16.22 -31.34 -12.84
CA LEU A 13 -16.49 -30.58 -11.62
C LEU A 13 -15.19 -30.18 -10.91
N TYR A 14 -14.24 -31.11 -10.73
CA TYR A 14 -12.99 -30.81 -10.04
C TYR A 14 -12.09 -29.83 -10.77
N VAL A 15 -12.14 -29.78 -12.10
CA VAL A 15 -11.36 -28.82 -12.88
C VAL A 15 -12.05 -27.46 -12.92
N PHE A 16 -13.32 -27.41 -13.31
CA PHE A 16 -14.01 -26.14 -13.58
C PHE A 16 -14.53 -25.44 -12.32
N MET A 17 -14.89 -26.18 -11.27
CA MET A 17 -15.36 -25.56 -10.03
C MET A 17 -14.32 -24.63 -9.39
N PRO A 18 -13.06 -25.04 -9.12
CA PRO A 18 -12.08 -24.13 -8.54
C PRO A 18 -11.72 -22.97 -9.47
N ILE A 19 -11.65 -23.22 -10.79
CA ILE A 19 -11.39 -22.16 -11.77
C ILE A 19 -12.51 -21.12 -11.76
N GLY A 20 -13.78 -21.56 -11.78
CA GLY A 20 -14.94 -20.68 -11.70
C GLY A 20 -14.97 -19.88 -10.39
N PHE A 21 -14.61 -20.53 -9.27
CA PHE A 21 -14.47 -19.86 -7.99
C PHE A 21 -13.39 -18.76 -8.03
N MET A 22 -12.21 -19.06 -8.58
CA MET A 22 -11.14 -18.08 -8.72
C MET A 22 -11.51 -16.91 -9.65
N VAL A 23 -12.21 -17.17 -10.75
CA VAL A 23 -12.64 -16.10 -11.66
C VAL A 23 -13.72 -15.22 -11.02
N TYR A 24 -14.68 -15.83 -10.32
CA TYR A 24 -15.77 -15.10 -9.68
C TYR A 24 -15.28 -14.25 -8.50
N PHE A 25 -14.52 -14.84 -7.57
CA PHE A 25 -14.05 -14.15 -6.36
C PHE A 25 -12.76 -13.38 -6.57
N GLY A 26 -11.90 -13.81 -7.48
CA GLY A 26 -10.62 -13.15 -7.79
C GLY A 26 -10.71 -12.08 -8.88
N GLY A 27 -11.87 -11.91 -9.52
CA GLY A 27 -12.08 -10.86 -10.50
C GLY A 27 -12.11 -9.46 -9.87
N PRO A 28 -11.65 -8.42 -10.59
CA PRO A 28 -11.62 -7.05 -10.08
C PRO A 28 -13.03 -6.53 -9.69
N GLY A 29 -14.07 -6.95 -10.40
CA GLY A 29 -15.45 -6.55 -10.09
C GLY A 29 -15.98 -7.05 -8.75
N PHE A 30 -15.53 -8.22 -8.27
CA PHE A 30 -15.88 -8.71 -6.93
C PHE A 30 -15.22 -7.83 -5.86
N TYR A 31 -13.94 -7.51 -6.05
CA TYR A 31 -13.19 -6.63 -5.15
C TYR A 31 -13.83 -5.24 -5.05
N GLU A 32 -14.15 -4.61 -6.18
CA GLU A 32 -14.79 -3.29 -6.22
C GLU A 32 -16.15 -3.27 -5.52
N ARG A 33 -16.96 -4.32 -5.71
CA ARG A 33 -18.33 -4.38 -5.16
C ARG A 33 -18.38 -4.70 -3.67
N TYR A 34 -17.50 -5.56 -3.18
CA TYR A 34 -17.63 -6.11 -1.82
C TYR A 34 -16.49 -5.73 -0.87
N VAL A 35 -15.29 -5.47 -1.40
CA VAL A 35 -14.08 -5.31 -0.57
C VAL A 35 -13.65 -3.86 -0.49
N ALA A 36 -13.61 -3.15 -1.63
CA ALA A 36 -13.01 -1.81 -1.74
C ALA A 36 -13.54 -0.80 -0.72
N GLU A 37 -14.85 -0.76 -0.49
CA GLU A 37 -15.47 0.15 0.48
C GLU A 37 -15.02 -0.13 1.92
N HIS A 38 -14.83 -1.41 2.27
CA HIS A 38 -14.46 -1.82 3.61
C HIS A 38 -12.96 -1.64 3.89
N VAL A 39 -12.10 -1.72 2.87
CA VAL A 39 -10.64 -1.51 3.03
C VAL A 39 -10.32 -0.15 3.63
N TYR A 40 -11.05 0.90 3.23
CA TYR A 40 -10.85 2.25 3.79
C TYR A 40 -11.21 2.37 5.27
N ASN A 41 -12.09 1.50 5.79
CA ASN A 41 -12.44 1.47 7.20
C ASN A 41 -11.38 0.72 8.03
N PHE A 42 -10.81 -0.37 7.50
CA PHE A 42 -9.82 -1.18 8.20
C PHE A 42 -8.41 -0.59 8.15
N ALA A 43 -8.03 0.04 7.04
CA ALA A 43 -6.73 0.65 6.84
C ALA A 43 -6.91 2.05 6.24
N PRO A 44 -7.41 3.03 7.02
CA PRO A 44 -7.59 4.37 6.52
C PRO A 44 -6.23 4.92 6.07
N PRO A 45 -6.16 5.59 4.91
CA PRO A 45 -4.94 6.25 4.48
C PRO A 45 -4.53 7.27 5.55
N PRO A 46 -3.22 7.47 5.78
CA PRO A 46 -2.76 8.42 6.78
C PRO A 46 -3.36 9.79 6.48
N ARG A 47 -4.13 10.33 7.43
CA ARG A 47 -4.72 11.66 7.31
C ARG A 47 -3.59 12.67 7.18
N ARG A 48 -3.39 13.19 5.97
CA ARG A 48 -2.47 14.28 5.74
C ARG A 48 -3.22 15.58 6.03
N ASN A 49 -2.90 16.23 7.13
CA ASN A 49 -3.36 17.59 7.41
C ASN A 49 -2.63 18.54 6.47
N LEU A 50 -3.13 18.66 5.23
CA LEU A 50 -2.61 19.64 4.28
C LEU A 50 -3.15 21.02 4.69
N PRO A 51 -2.28 22.04 4.77
CA PRO A 51 -2.75 23.40 4.95
C PRO A 51 -3.54 23.83 3.70
N THR A 52 -4.82 24.16 3.90
CA THR A 52 -5.73 24.61 2.83
C THR A 52 -5.59 26.12 2.58
N GLU A 53 -5.26 26.87 3.62
CA GLU A 53 -5.12 28.33 3.57
C GLU A 53 -3.73 28.76 3.08
N THR A 54 -3.70 29.84 2.30
CA THR A 54 -2.45 30.36 1.72
C THR A 54 -1.43 30.82 2.77
N SER A 55 -1.89 31.32 3.92
CA SER A 55 -1.02 31.67 5.06
C SER A 55 -0.34 30.45 5.67
N ASP A 56 -1.08 29.36 5.81
CA ASP A 56 -0.60 28.14 6.46
C ASP A 56 0.35 27.37 5.53
N ILE A 57 0.12 27.44 4.22
CA ILE A 57 1.05 26.91 3.21
C ILE A 57 2.42 27.59 3.32
N LYS A 58 2.45 28.92 3.48
CA LYS A 58 3.72 29.67 3.61
C LYS A 58 4.46 29.27 4.88
N LYS A 59 3.77 29.16 6.02
CA LYS A 59 4.35 28.71 7.29
C LYS A 59 4.92 27.29 7.18
N ALA A 60 4.14 26.34 6.65
CA ALA A 60 4.60 24.97 6.45
C ALA A 60 5.81 24.86 5.50
N LEU A 61 5.87 25.74 4.49
CA LEU A 61 7.02 25.82 3.58
C LEU A 61 8.28 26.33 4.28
N GLU A 62 8.16 27.35 5.12
CA GLU A 62 9.27 27.88 5.91
C GLU A 62 9.80 26.85 6.91
N GLU A 63 8.91 26.20 7.65
CA GLU A 63 9.26 25.08 8.55
C GLU A 63 10.00 23.97 7.80
N SER A 64 9.50 23.60 6.62
CA SER A 64 10.12 22.59 5.76
C SER A 64 11.52 22.98 5.29
N ARG A 65 11.76 24.28 5.04
CA ARG A 65 13.10 24.79 4.67
C ARG A 65 14.05 24.72 5.85
N LEU A 66 13.64 25.18 7.03
CA LEU A 66 14.42 25.12 8.26
C LEU A 66 14.81 23.68 8.62
N MET A 67 13.86 22.74 8.53
CA MET A 67 14.14 21.32 8.78
C MET A 67 15.18 20.74 7.80
N ARG A 68 15.21 21.21 6.55
CA ARG A 68 16.20 20.75 5.56
C ARG A 68 17.59 21.29 5.89
N GLU A 69 17.68 22.54 6.30
CA GLU A 69 18.94 23.16 6.71
C GLU A 69 19.52 22.49 7.96
N GLN A 70 18.69 22.27 8.98
CA GLN A 70 19.11 21.54 10.19
C GLN A 70 19.64 20.14 9.86
N ARG A 71 18.94 19.38 9.00
CA ARG A 71 19.41 18.06 8.56
C ARG A 71 20.75 18.11 7.82
N LYS A 72 21.00 19.15 7.02
CA LYS A 72 22.30 19.34 6.36
C LYS A 72 23.40 19.59 7.39
N LEU A 73 23.17 20.50 8.35
CA LEU A 73 24.14 20.82 9.39
C LEU A 73 24.49 19.59 10.24
N VAL A 74 23.50 18.80 10.65
CA VAL A 74 23.72 17.56 11.42
C VAL A 74 24.54 16.56 10.59
N ARG A 75 24.25 16.41 9.29
CA ARG A 75 25.03 15.54 8.40
C ARG A 75 26.48 15.99 8.26
N GLU A 76 26.71 17.31 8.14
CA GLU A 76 28.05 17.87 8.05
C GLU A 76 28.84 17.71 9.36
N GLN A 77 28.18 17.88 10.51
CA GLN A 77 28.79 17.62 11.83
C GLN A 77 29.15 16.15 11.98
N ALA A 78 28.23 15.22 11.68
CA ALA A 78 28.49 13.79 11.73
C ALA A 78 29.64 13.37 10.78
N MET A 79 29.73 13.96 9.58
CA MET A 79 30.84 13.71 8.68
C MET A 79 32.18 14.26 9.20
N LYS A 80 32.18 15.43 9.85
CA LYS A 80 33.39 16.00 10.46
C LYS A 80 33.88 15.15 11.64
N GLU A 81 32.97 14.72 12.52
CA GLU A 81 33.28 13.82 13.64
C GLU A 81 33.83 12.47 13.17
N MET A 82 33.19 11.87 12.15
CA MET A 82 33.68 10.63 11.54
C MET A 82 35.08 10.82 10.93
N ARG A 83 35.32 11.95 10.25
CA ARG A 83 36.62 12.26 9.64
C ARG A 83 37.72 12.53 10.67
N SER A 84 37.41 13.16 11.81
CA SER A 84 38.38 13.36 12.90
C SER A 84 38.68 12.08 13.67
N SER A 85 37.78 11.09 13.66
CA SER A 85 38.03 9.79 14.31
C SER A 85 38.95 8.86 13.50
N LEU A 86 39.19 9.16 12.21
CA LEU A 86 40.03 8.36 11.31
C LEU A 86 41.48 8.86 11.17
N THR A 87 41.83 10.00 11.78
CA THR A 87 43.18 10.58 11.82
C THR A 87 43.74 10.54 13.23
#